data_AF-A0A968VHC7-F1
#
_entry.id   AF-A0A968VHC7-F1
#
_cell.length_a   1.000
_cell.length_b   1.000
_cell.length_c   1.000
_cell.angle_alpha   90.00
_cell.angle_beta   90.00
_cell.angle_gamma   90.00
#
_symmetry.space_group_name_H-M   'P 1'
#
loop_
_entity.id
_entity.type
_entity.pdbx_description
1 polymer ?
#
loop_
_entity_poly.entity_id
_entity_poly.type
_entity_poly.pdbx_seq_one_letter_code
_entity_poly.pdbx_strand_id
1 'polypeptide(L)'
;MSASTDATIASAILHHLAAAIGSGPTARAFVRVEGFNEISYRHLLDTLAEQQWRLAGRALLVRSIVPVEGHPAMAMEAARSATWYRNNLPADHTLLLILNRRTSDAQSLQDLYAIGEQTLTRDGLGELIGASFAGYQLDGRERRVLIDFVRRLRRLRLEPQLRDLAEFLRDIDIRMQQRPGTPLQETIAEASGARPISLPSTCRTYQHAARR
;
A
#
# COMPACT_ATOMS: atom_id res chain seq x y z
N MET A 1 4.77 -16.64 -10.41
CA MET A 1 3.63 -15.85 -10.91
C MET A 1 3.65 -14.53 -10.17
N SER A 2 3.77 -13.40 -10.86
CA SER A 2 3.68 -12.09 -10.19
C SER A 2 2.25 -11.88 -9.69
N ALA A 3 2.06 -11.38 -8.47
CA ALA A 3 0.73 -11.05 -7.93
C ALA A 3 -0.02 -10.10 -8.89
N SER A 4 -1.34 -9.96 -8.86
CA SER A 4 -2.02 -8.92 -9.65
C SER A 4 -1.77 -7.52 -9.05
N THR A 5 -2.02 -6.45 -9.81
CA THR A 5 -1.97 -5.07 -9.25
C THR A 5 -2.94 -4.92 -8.08
N ASP A 6 -4.14 -5.50 -8.17
CA ASP A 6 -5.14 -5.45 -7.09
C ASP A 6 -4.68 -6.21 -5.84
N ALA A 7 -3.99 -7.35 -6.01
CA ALA A 7 -3.37 -8.06 -4.88
C ALA A 7 -2.21 -7.28 -4.25
N THR A 8 -1.41 -6.57 -5.05
CA THR A 8 -0.38 -5.64 -4.55
C THR A 8 -1.01 -4.50 -3.74
N ILE A 9 -2.10 -3.90 -4.24
CA ILE A 9 -2.83 -2.85 -3.50
C ILE A 9 -3.41 -3.40 -2.21
N ALA A 10 -4.04 -4.57 -2.24
CA ALA A 10 -4.58 -5.22 -1.03
C ALA A 10 -3.49 -5.51 0.01
N SER A 11 -2.32 -5.99 -0.42
CA SER A 11 -1.16 -6.20 0.46
C SER A 11 -0.66 -4.87 1.05
N ALA A 12 -0.59 -3.80 0.25
CA ALA A 12 -0.22 -2.48 0.75
C ALA A 12 -1.21 -1.96 1.81
N ILE A 13 -2.53 -2.12 1.58
CA ILE A 13 -3.57 -1.79 2.57
C ILE A 13 -3.33 -2.58 3.86
N LEU A 14 -3.11 -3.89 3.76
CA LEU A 14 -2.93 -4.77 4.91
C LEU A 14 -1.70 -4.38 5.74
N HIS A 15 -0.57 -4.12 5.09
CA HIS A 15 0.65 -3.69 5.77
C HIS A 15 0.49 -2.33 6.44
N HIS A 16 -0.14 -1.38 5.75
CA HIS A 16 -0.43 -0.05 6.30
C HIS A 16 -1.39 -0.14 7.50
N LEU A 17 -2.42 -0.98 7.39
CA LEU A 17 -3.34 -1.28 8.48
C LEU A 17 -2.62 -1.90 9.68
N ALA A 18 -1.72 -2.88 9.45
CA ALA A 18 -0.94 -3.51 10.51
C ALA A 18 -0.04 -2.50 11.23
N ALA A 19 0.62 -1.61 10.50
CA ALA A 19 1.44 -0.55 11.06
C ALA A 19 0.61 0.46 11.89
N ALA A 20 -0.56 0.85 11.39
CA ALA A 20 -1.48 1.75 12.09
C ALA A 20 -2.02 1.11 13.38
N ILE A 21 -2.35 -0.18 13.36
CA ILE A 21 -2.81 -0.92 14.54
C ILE A 21 -1.66 -1.11 15.55
N GLY A 22 -0.46 -1.47 15.08
CA GLY A 22 0.69 -1.77 15.94
C GLY A 22 1.30 -0.54 16.63
N SER A 23 1.16 0.64 16.02
CA SER A 23 1.59 1.92 16.61
C SER A 23 0.47 2.65 17.38
N GLY A 24 -0.77 2.19 17.24
CA GLY A 24 -1.94 2.79 17.85
C GLY A 24 -2.14 2.41 19.33
N PRO A 25 -3.21 2.97 19.96
CA PRO A 25 -3.58 2.61 21.32
C PRO A 25 -3.81 1.11 21.47
N THR A 26 -3.42 0.53 22.61
CA THR A 26 -3.70 -0.88 22.95
C THR A 26 -5.20 -1.15 23.14
N ALA A 27 -5.98 -0.10 23.41
CA ALA A 27 -7.44 -0.13 23.45
C ALA A 27 -8.07 -0.18 22.04
N ARG A 28 -9.40 -0.08 21.94
CA ARG A 28 -10.16 -0.11 20.67
C ARG A 28 -9.56 0.79 19.59
N ALA A 29 -9.37 0.23 18.39
CA ALA A 29 -9.00 0.98 17.21
C ALA A 29 -10.13 0.90 16.17
N PHE A 30 -10.27 1.96 15.39
CA PHE A 30 -11.32 2.06 14.39
C PHE A 30 -10.75 2.61 13.09
N VAL A 31 -10.84 1.80 12.03
CA VAL A 31 -10.26 2.12 10.73
C VAL A 31 -11.33 1.94 9.67
N ARG A 32 -11.36 2.87 8.71
CA ARG A 32 -12.14 2.72 7.48
C ARG A 32 -11.23 2.62 6.27
N VAL A 33 -11.59 1.75 5.34
CA VAL A 33 -10.93 1.56 4.06
C VAL A 33 -11.91 1.94 2.96
N GLU A 34 -11.50 2.85 2.07
CA GLU A 34 -12.39 3.42 1.05
C GLU A 34 -11.66 3.77 -0.25
N GLY A 35 -12.41 3.87 -1.34
CA GLY A 35 -11.89 4.34 -2.64
C GLY A 35 -11.21 3.27 -3.49
N PHE A 36 -11.20 2.00 -3.09
CA PHE A 36 -10.65 0.90 -3.88
C PHE A 36 -11.73 0.17 -4.68
N ASN A 37 -11.29 -0.61 -5.68
CA ASN A 37 -12.19 -1.47 -6.46
C ASN A 37 -12.54 -2.76 -5.70
N GLU A 38 -13.57 -3.46 -6.20
CA GLU A 38 -14.08 -4.69 -5.58
C GLU A 38 -13.03 -5.81 -5.52
N ILE A 39 -12.19 -5.95 -6.55
CA ILE A 39 -11.16 -6.98 -6.61
C ILE A 39 -10.11 -6.78 -5.50
N SER A 40 -9.72 -5.54 -5.23
CA SER A 40 -8.80 -5.18 -4.16
C SER A 40 -9.40 -5.49 -2.78
N TYR A 41 -10.70 -5.18 -2.58
CA TYR A 41 -11.40 -5.55 -1.34
C TYR A 41 -11.49 -7.06 -1.15
N ARG A 42 -11.77 -7.82 -2.22
CA ARG A 42 -11.82 -9.28 -2.17
C ARG A 42 -10.46 -9.86 -1.76
N HIS A 43 -9.37 -9.44 -2.40
CA HIS A 43 -8.02 -9.87 -2.01
C HIS A 43 -7.69 -9.51 -0.56
N LEU A 44 -8.05 -8.32 -0.10
CA LEU A 44 -7.86 -7.91 1.30
C LEU A 44 -8.61 -8.85 2.26
N LEU A 45 -9.87 -9.17 1.96
CA LEU A 45 -10.69 -10.05 2.77
C LEU A 45 -10.22 -11.51 2.73
N ASP A 46 -9.76 -12.00 1.58
CA ASP A 46 -9.17 -13.33 1.44
C ASP A 46 -7.97 -13.47 2.38
N THR A 47 -7.02 -12.53 2.33
CA THR A 47 -5.84 -12.56 3.21
C THR A 47 -6.20 -12.41 4.69
N LEU A 48 -7.19 -11.59 5.03
CA LEU A 48 -7.66 -11.48 6.41
C LEU A 48 -8.34 -12.76 6.91
N ALA A 49 -9.11 -13.44 6.05
CA ALA A 49 -9.73 -14.72 6.36
C ALA A 49 -8.68 -15.81 6.61
N GLU A 50 -7.62 -15.86 5.78
CA GLU A 50 -6.47 -16.74 5.97
C GLU A 50 -5.76 -16.49 7.31
N GLN A 51 -5.72 -15.23 7.76
CA GLN A 51 -5.20 -14.82 9.07
C GLN A 51 -6.22 -14.94 10.20
N GLN A 52 -7.34 -15.64 9.98
CA GLN A 52 -8.42 -15.85 10.95
C GLN A 52 -8.98 -14.54 11.52
N TRP A 53 -9.04 -13.50 10.69
CA TRP A 53 -9.50 -12.16 11.04
C TRP A 53 -8.67 -11.55 12.17
N ARG A 54 -7.34 -11.80 12.17
CA ARG A 54 -6.40 -11.21 13.11
C ARG A 54 -5.32 -10.43 12.37
N LEU A 55 -4.90 -9.31 12.94
CA LEU A 55 -3.82 -8.50 12.40
C LEU A 55 -3.07 -7.80 13.53
N ALA A 56 -1.74 -7.76 13.44
CA ALA A 56 -0.86 -7.18 14.48
C ALA A 56 -1.20 -7.69 15.90
N GLY A 57 -1.50 -9.00 16.03
CA GLY A 57 -1.84 -9.64 17.29
C GLY A 57 -3.29 -9.46 17.76
N ARG A 58 -4.08 -8.61 17.10
CA ARG A 58 -5.42 -8.19 17.53
C ARG A 58 -6.52 -8.82 16.67
N ALA A 59 -7.67 -9.07 17.28
CA ALA A 59 -8.84 -9.53 16.56
C ALA A 59 -9.51 -8.38 15.80
N LEU A 60 -9.96 -8.66 14.59
CA LEU A 60 -10.66 -7.71 13.73
C LEU A 60 -12.15 -8.01 13.72
N LEU A 61 -12.95 -6.96 13.90
CA LEU A 61 -14.35 -6.97 13.48
C LEU A 61 -14.42 -6.29 12.12
N VAL A 62 -14.58 -7.07 11.06
CA VAL A 62 -14.61 -6.55 9.67
C VAL A 62 -16.05 -6.39 9.21
N ARG A 63 -16.42 -5.22 8.67
CA ARG A 63 -17.74 -4.99 8.07
C ARG A 63 -17.66 -4.16 6.79
N SER A 64 -18.44 -4.54 5.77
CA SER A 64 -18.61 -3.79 4.52
C SER A 64 -20.02 -3.20 4.40
N ILE A 65 -20.18 -2.10 3.66
CA ILE A 65 -21.49 -1.47 3.46
C ILE A 65 -22.41 -2.37 2.63
N VAL A 66 -21.89 -2.94 1.53
CA VAL A 66 -22.58 -3.96 0.74
C VAL A 66 -21.76 -5.25 0.73
N PRO A 67 -22.36 -6.41 0.41
CA PRO A 67 -21.62 -7.66 0.25
C PRO A 67 -20.44 -7.50 -0.70
N VAL A 68 -19.30 -8.10 -0.33
CA VAL A 68 -18.15 -8.29 -1.23
C VAL A 68 -18.20 -9.73 -1.71
N GLU A 69 -17.96 -9.97 -3.00
CA GLU A 69 -17.88 -11.31 -3.56
C GLU A 69 -16.93 -12.21 -2.75
N GLY A 70 -17.35 -13.45 -2.49
CA GLY A 70 -16.61 -14.41 -1.64
C GLY A 70 -16.78 -14.19 -0.13
N HIS A 71 -17.22 -13.00 0.30
CA HIS A 71 -17.33 -12.62 1.72
C HIS A 71 -18.68 -11.96 2.08
N PRO A 72 -19.84 -12.53 1.70
CA PRO A 72 -21.14 -11.89 1.94
C PRO A 72 -21.46 -11.70 3.43
N ALA A 73 -20.93 -12.58 4.29
CA ALA A 73 -21.11 -12.49 5.75
C ALA A 73 -20.44 -11.25 6.38
N MET A 74 -19.53 -10.58 5.66
CA MET A 74 -18.91 -9.34 6.11
C MET A 74 -19.80 -8.12 5.86
N ALA A 75 -20.88 -8.24 5.11
CA ALA A 75 -21.81 -7.13 4.95
C ALA A 75 -22.42 -6.72 6.30
N MET A 76 -22.66 -5.42 6.47
CA MET A 76 -23.41 -4.92 7.61
C MET A 76 -24.82 -5.53 7.65
N GLU A 77 -25.18 -6.09 8.80
CA GLU A 77 -26.54 -6.54 9.09
C GLU A 77 -27.55 -5.39 8.95
N ALA A 78 -28.71 -5.65 8.35
CA ALA A 78 -29.71 -4.62 8.02
C ALA A 78 -30.20 -3.78 9.22
N ALA A 79 -30.18 -4.37 10.43
CA ALA A 79 -30.60 -3.69 11.66
C ALA A 79 -29.47 -2.91 12.36
N ARG A 80 -28.25 -2.94 11.84
CA ARG A 80 -27.05 -2.37 12.48
C ARG A 80 -26.43 -1.31 11.58
N SER A 81 -26.13 -0.15 12.15
CA SER A 81 -25.37 0.92 11.50
C SER A 81 -23.88 0.80 11.79
N ALA A 82 -23.06 1.51 11.03
CA ALA A 82 -21.62 1.58 11.31
C ALA A 82 -21.33 2.15 12.71
N THR A 83 -22.15 3.11 13.17
CA THR A 83 -22.13 3.65 14.53
C THR A 83 -22.42 2.58 15.59
N TRP A 84 -23.36 1.66 15.32
CA TRP A 84 -23.65 0.55 16.23
C TRP A 84 -22.42 -0.33 16.43
N TYR A 85 -21.72 -0.69 15.34
CA TYR A 85 -20.49 -1.49 15.43
C TYR A 85 -19.37 -0.78 16.19
N ARG A 86 -19.19 0.53 15.98
CA ARG A 86 -18.23 1.34 16.74
C ARG A 86 -18.51 1.28 18.25
N ASN A 87 -19.77 1.44 18.64
CA ASN A 87 -20.15 1.51 20.05
C ASN A 87 -20.12 0.15 20.77
N ASN A 88 -20.36 -0.94 20.03
CA ASN A 88 -20.42 -2.31 20.57
C ASN A 88 -19.15 -3.13 20.31
N LEU A 89 -18.06 -2.50 19.87
CA LEU A 89 -16.78 -3.18 19.65
C LEU A 89 -16.21 -3.67 20.99
N PRO A 90 -15.77 -4.95 21.11
CA PRO A 90 -15.13 -5.46 22.32
C PRO A 90 -13.81 -4.74 22.65
N ALA A 91 -13.43 -4.79 23.93
CA ALA A 91 -12.25 -4.12 24.45
C ALA A 91 -10.97 -4.94 24.15
N ASP A 92 -10.31 -4.62 23.02
CA ASP A 92 -9.07 -5.22 22.46
C ASP A 92 -9.18 -5.45 20.93
N HIS A 93 -10.39 -5.38 20.39
CA HIS A 93 -10.64 -5.51 18.96
C HIS A 93 -10.33 -4.23 18.18
N THR A 94 -10.12 -4.40 16.88
CA THR A 94 -10.12 -3.32 15.90
C THR A 94 -11.33 -3.45 14.99
N LEU A 95 -12.09 -2.38 14.82
CA LEU A 95 -13.13 -2.31 13.80
C LEU A 95 -12.50 -1.91 12.46
N LEU A 96 -12.69 -2.74 11.45
CA LEU A 96 -12.33 -2.45 10.06
C LEU A 96 -13.62 -2.28 9.23
N LEU A 97 -13.93 -1.04 8.85
CA LEU A 97 -15.07 -0.72 7.99
C LEU A 97 -14.64 -0.57 6.54
N ILE A 98 -15.23 -1.33 5.63
CA ILE A 98 -15.01 -1.25 4.18
C ILE A 98 -16.15 -0.43 3.56
N LEU A 99 -15.83 0.79 3.12
CA LEU A 99 -16.78 1.68 2.44
C LEU A 99 -16.74 1.43 0.93
N ASN A 100 -17.23 0.26 0.53
CA ASN A 100 -17.35 -0.16 -0.88
C ASN A 100 -18.55 0.47 -1.61
N ARG A 101 -19.35 1.29 -0.92
CA ARG A 101 -20.44 2.10 -1.50
C ARG A 101 -20.64 3.37 -0.66
N ARG A 102 -21.22 4.41 -1.26
CA ARG A 102 -21.69 5.60 -0.52
C ARG A 102 -22.69 5.20 0.58
N THR A 103 -22.56 5.80 1.74
CA THR A 103 -23.44 5.61 2.91
C THR A 103 -23.92 6.94 3.46
N SER A 104 -25.15 6.97 3.99
CA SER A 104 -25.71 8.13 4.69
C SER A 104 -25.01 8.41 6.02
N ASP A 105 -24.32 7.42 6.58
CA ASP A 105 -23.60 7.52 7.86
C ASP A 105 -22.26 8.26 7.75
N ALA A 106 -21.90 8.80 6.58
CA ALA A 106 -20.58 9.36 6.31
C ALA A 106 -20.12 10.40 7.36
N GLN A 107 -21.05 11.18 7.93
CA GLN A 107 -20.74 12.15 8.98
C GLN A 107 -20.29 11.50 10.30
N SER A 108 -20.95 10.43 10.73
CA SER A 108 -20.61 9.67 11.94
C SER A 108 -19.29 8.90 11.81
N LEU A 109 -18.79 8.76 10.58
CA LEU A 109 -17.58 8.03 10.22
C LEU A 109 -16.36 8.93 10.01
N GLN A 110 -16.50 10.25 10.16
CA GLN A 110 -15.39 11.19 9.96
C GLN A 110 -14.26 11.01 10.98
N ASP A 111 -14.57 10.58 12.20
CA ASP A 111 -13.58 10.35 13.26
C ASP A 111 -12.74 9.08 13.06
N LEU A 112 -13.07 8.25 12.08
CA LEU A 112 -12.36 7.00 11.81
C LEU A 112 -11.07 7.29 11.05
N TYR A 113 -9.99 6.61 11.44
CA TYR A 113 -8.76 6.64 10.67
C TYR A 113 -9.03 6.09 9.25
N ALA A 114 -8.79 6.91 8.24
CA ALA A 114 -9.14 6.60 6.86
C ALA A 114 -7.93 6.13 6.05
N ILE A 115 -8.05 4.94 5.47
CA ILE A 115 -7.11 4.40 4.48
C ILE A 115 -7.81 4.47 3.12
N GLY A 116 -7.36 5.38 2.28
CA GLY A 116 -7.74 5.45 0.88
C GLY A 116 -6.53 5.53 -0.04
N GLU A 117 -6.78 5.71 -1.34
CA GLU A 117 -5.69 5.79 -2.33
C GLU A 117 -4.65 6.86 -2.01
N GLN A 118 -5.10 8.04 -1.58
CA GLN A 118 -4.18 9.12 -1.18
C GLN A 118 -3.38 8.76 0.06
N THR A 119 -3.96 8.02 1.02
CA THR A 119 -3.22 7.57 2.20
C THR A 119 -2.06 6.67 1.78
N LEU A 120 -2.30 5.72 0.87
CA LEU A 120 -1.26 4.78 0.40
C LEU A 120 -0.20 5.44 -0.49
N THR A 121 -0.57 6.39 -1.35
CA THR A 121 0.42 7.08 -2.21
C THR A 121 1.25 8.14 -1.47
N ARG A 122 0.87 8.47 -0.23
CA ARG A 122 1.53 9.50 0.58
C ARG A 122 2.21 8.91 1.81
N ASP A 123 1.42 8.48 2.78
CA ASP A 123 1.89 8.04 4.08
C ASP A 123 2.25 6.56 4.06
N GLY A 124 1.46 5.75 3.35
CA GLY A 124 1.67 4.32 3.14
C GLY A 124 2.59 3.97 1.97
N LEU A 125 3.40 4.92 1.48
CA LEU A 125 4.22 4.72 0.28
C LEU A 125 5.29 3.63 0.49
N GLY A 126 5.79 3.48 1.71
CA GLY A 126 6.77 2.45 2.03
C GLY A 126 6.19 1.04 1.96
N GLU A 127 4.94 0.89 2.37
CA GLU A 127 4.13 -0.32 2.34
C GLU A 127 3.74 -0.66 0.90
N LEU A 128 3.36 0.35 0.10
CA LEU A 128 3.11 0.18 -1.33
C LEU A 128 4.36 -0.32 -2.07
N ILE A 129 5.53 0.32 -1.85
CA ILE A 129 6.79 -0.15 -2.43
C ILE A 129 7.11 -1.56 -1.97
N GLY A 130 6.93 -1.87 -0.68
CA GLY A 130 7.14 -3.22 -0.16
C GLY A 130 6.27 -4.27 -0.85
N ALA A 131 4.97 -3.96 -1.03
CA ALA A 131 4.01 -4.85 -1.67
C ALA A 131 4.21 -4.99 -3.19
N SER A 132 4.81 -3.99 -3.84
CA SER A 132 5.09 -4.02 -5.28
C SER A 132 6.33 -4.85 -5.64
N PHE A 133 7.25 -5.06 -4.71
CA PHE A 133 8.52 -5.74 -4.95
C PHE A 133 8.49 -7.17 -4.39
N ALA A 134 8.05 -8.12 -5.21
CA ALA A 134 7.93 -9.53 -4.84
C ALA A 134 9.10 -10.38 -5.38
N GLY A 135 9.76 -9.95 -6.46
CA GLY A 135 10.85 -10.69 -7.10
C GLY A 135 12.24 -10.18 -6.73
N TYR A 136 12.39 -8.86 -6.57
CA TYR A 136 13.65 -8.19 -6.28
C TYR A 136 13.67 -7.62 -4.86
N GLN A 137 14.72 -7.94 -4.10
CA GLN A 137 14.90 -7.42 -2.74
C GLN A 137 15.62 -6.06 -2.79
N LEU A 138 14.84 -4.99 -2.67
CA LEU A 138 15.38 -3.63 -2.53
C LEU A 138 16.21 -3.47 -1.26
N ASP A 139 17.38 -2.85 -1.39
CA ASP A 139 18.11 -2.36 -0.23
C ASP A 139 17.53 -1.03 0.32
N GLY A 140 18.05 -0.59 1.47
CA GLY A 140 17.58 0.65 2.12
C GLY A 140 17.92 1.94 1.34
N ARG A 141 18.92 1.92 0.46
CA ARG A 141 19.26 3.05 -0.42
C ARG A 141 18.31 3.09 -1.61
N GLU A 142 18.05 1.96 -2.25
CA GLU A 142 17.16 1.82 -3.39
C GLU A 142 15.71 2.18 -3.03
N ARG A 143 15.24 1.68 -1.88
CA ARG A 143 13.94 2.08 -1.34
C ARG A 143 13.82 3.59 -1.16
N ARG A 144 14.88 4.25 -0.66
CA ARG A 144 14.90 5.73 -0.52
C ARG A 144 14.84 6.43 -1.87
N VAL A 145 15.55 5.93 -2.88
CA VAL A 145 15.50 6.48 -4.25
C VAL A 145 14.08 6.44 -4.82
N LEU A 146 13.36 5.33 -4.66
CA LEU A 146 11.96 5.23 -5.11
C LEU A 146 11.04 6.21 -4.36
N ILE A 147 11.18 6.28 -3.04
CA ILE A 147 10.40 7.22 -2.21
C ILE A 147 10.64 8.67 -2.68
N ASP A 148 11.89 9.05 -2.89
CA ASP A 148 12.26 10.41 -3.31
C ASP A 148 11.80 10.71 -4.74
N PHE A 149 11.82 9.72 -5.63
CA PHE A 149 11.26 9.83 -6.98
C PHE A 149 9.76 10.17 -6.95
N VAL A 150 8.96 9.38 -6.23
CA VAL A 150 7.50 9.62 -6.12
C VAL A 150 7.21 10.96 -5.43
N ARG A 151 7.97 11.31 -4.39
CA ARG A 151 7.85 12.64 -3.73
C ARG A 151 8.19 13.78 -4.69
N ARG A 152 9.17 13.62 -5.57
CA ARG A 152 9.53 14.61 -6.58
C ARG A 152 8.42 14.78 -7.62
N LEU A 153 7.80 13.69 -8.10
CA LEU A 153 6.64 13.77 -9.01
C LEU A 153 5.52 14.62 -8.39
N ARG A 154 5.20 14.36 -7.12
CA ARG A 154 4.17 15.13 -6.39
C ARG A 154 4.52 16.61 -6.25
N ARG A 155 5.78 16.96 -6.00
CA ARG A 155 6.24 18.37 -5.97
C ARG A 155 6.07 19.07 -7.31
N LEU A 156 6.14 18.33 -8.41
CA LEU A 156 5.87 18.81 -9.77
C LEU A 156 4.37 18.81 -10.13
N ARG A 157 3.48 18.57 -9.14
CA ARG A 157 2.03 18.43 -9.33
C ARG A 157 1.63 17.28 -10.26
N LEU A 158 2.50 16.28 -10.39
CA LEU A 158 2.22 15.01 -11.03
C LEU A 158 1.88 14.01 -9.93
N GLU A 159 0.61 13.96 -9.51
CA GLU A 159 0.14 12.97 -8.55
C GLU A 159 -0.35 11.72 -9.31
N PRO A 160 0.42 10.62 -9.30
CA PRO A 160 -0.01 9.40 -9.98
C PRO A 160 -1.22 8.80 -9.27
N GLN A 161 -2.14 8.21 -10.02
CA GLN A 161 -3.18 7.37 -9.43
C GLN A 161 -2.53 6.16 -8.77
N LEU A 162 -3.17 5.60 -7.73
CA LEU A 162 -2.58 4.49 -6.98
C LEU A 162 -2.29 3.29 -7.88
N ARG A 163 -3.23 2.96 -8.77
CA ARG A 163 -3.09 1.83 -9.69
C ARG A 163 -1.89 2.01 -10.62
N ASP A 164 -1.76 3.17 -11.26
CA ASP A 164 -0.65 3.49 -12.15
C ASP A 164 0.69 3.41 -11.41
N LEU A 165 0.74 3.92 -10.17
CA LEU A 165 1.94 3.85 -9.35
C LEU A 165 2.29 2.40 -8.97
N ALA A 166 1.30 1.59 -8.58
CA ALA A 166 1.50 0.19 -8.26
C ALA A 166 2.01 -0.60 -9.47
N GLU A 167 1.44 -0.37 -10.66
CA GLU A 167 1.87 -0.97 -11.93
C GLU A 167 3.29 -0.56 -12.30
N PHE A 168 3.61 0.73 -12.18
CA PHE A 168 4.95 1.25 -12.42
C PHE A 168 6.00 0.60 -11.50
N LEU A 169 5.72 0.52 -10.19
CA LEU A 169 6.64 -0.10 -9.24
C LEU A 169 6.84 -1.59 -9.51
N ARG A 170 5.79 -2.29 -9.96
CA ARG A 170 5.87 -3.70 -10.36
C ARG A 170 6.65 -3.90 -11.65
N ASP A 171 6.54 -2.98 -12.62
CA ASP A 171 7.39 -3.01 -13.82
C ASP A 171 8.88 -2.87 -13.44
N ILE A 172 9.20 -2.00 -12.47
CA ILE A 172 10.57 -1.89 -11.93
C ILE A 172 11.00 -3.21 -11.27
N ASP A 173 10.18 -3.82 -10.41
CA ASP A 173 10.47 -5.13 -9.78
C ASP A 173 10.84 -6.19 -10.82
N ILE A 174 10.00 -6.33 -11.86
CA ILE A 174 10.21 -7.30 -12.95
C ILE A 174 11.51 -7.02 -13.71
N ARG A 175 11.78 -5.75 -14.05
CA ARG A 175 13.00 -5.38 -14.79
C ARG A 175 14.27 -5.62 -13.98
N MET A 176 14.26 -5.25 -12.70
CA MET A 176 15.39 -5.46 -11.80
C MET A 176 15.68 -6.95 -11.59
N GLN A 177 14.62 -7.79 -11.54
CA GLN A 177 14.78 -9.25 -11.48
C GLN A 177 15.38 -9.83 -12.77
N GLN A 178 14.96 -9.33 -13.94
CA GLN A 178 15.43 -9.80 -15.24
C GLN A 178 16.84 -9.31 -15.61
N ARG A 179 17.28 -8.19 -15.03
CA ARG A 179 18.58 -7.56 -15.33
C ARG A 179 19.38 -7.26 -14.06
N PRO A 180 19.95 -8.29 -13.42
CA PRO A 180 20.77 -8.09 -12.23
C PRO A 180 21.96 -7.17 -12.53
N GLY A 181 22.16 -6.16 -11.70
CA GLY A 181 23.28 -5.21 -11.81
C GLY A 181 22.97 -3.91 -12.56
N THR A 182 21.79 -3.77 -13.18
CA THR A 182 21.33 -2.48 -13.70
C THR A 182 21.02 -1.53 -12.53
N PRO A 183 21.55 -0.30 -12.51
CA PRO A 183 21.23 0.68 -11.48
C PRO A 183 19.74 1.04 -11.46
N LEU A 184 19.13 1.12 -10.27
CA LEU A 184 17.72 1.46 -10.11
C LEU A 184 17.30 2.75 -10.85
N GLN A 185 18.16 3.77 -10.89
CA GLN A 185 17.87 5.03 -11.59
C GLN A 185 17.70 4.84 -13.10
N GLU A 186 18.48 3.94 -13.69
CA GLU A 186 18.39 3.59 -15.11
C GLU A 186 17.07 2.86 -15.37
N THR A 187 16.72 1.90 -14.52
CA THR A 187 15.42 1.20 -14.59
C THR A 187 14.23 2.14 -14.45
N ILE A 188 14.28 3.10 -13.51
CA ILE A 188 13.26 4.14 -13.36
C ILE A 188 13.14 4.99 -14.63
N ALA A 189 14.27 5.40 -15.21
CA ALA A 189 14.29 6.20 -16.43
C ALA A 189 13.62 5.44 -17.59
N GLU A 190 14.02 4.18 -17.81
CA GLU A 190 13.42 3.32 -18.83
C GLU A 190 11.91 3.11 -18.62
N ALA A 191 11.49 2.79 -17.39
CA ALA A 191 10.09 2.51 -17.06
C ALA A 191 9.21 3.77 -17.19
N SER A 192 9.77 4.95 -16.94
CA SER A 192 9.06 6.24 -17.08
C SER A 192 9.09 6.80 -18.51
N GLY A 193 9.79 6.16 -19.44
CA GLY A 193 10.03 6.69 -20.79
C GLY A 193 10.95 7.92 -20.81
N ALA A 194 11.55 8.28 -19.68
CA ALA A 194 12.56 9.33 -19.59
C ALA A 194 13.91 8.76 -20.03
N ARG A 195 14.61 9.42 -20.97
CA ARG A 195 16.00 9.01 -21.26
C ARG A 195 16.83 9.15 -19.97
N PRO A 196 17.65 8.15 -19.61
CA PRO A 196 18.55 8.30 -18.47
C PRO A 196 19.42 9.52 -18.71
N ILE A 197 19.33 10.50 -17.82
CA ILE A 197 20.27 11.62 -17.78
C ILE A 197 21.59 10.99 -17.39
N SER A 198 22.47 10.80 -18.37
CA SER A 198 23.86 10.42 -18.12
C SER A 198 24.46 11.46 -17.18
N LEU A 199 24.72 11.06 -15.94
CA LEU A 199 25.60 11.83 -15.08
C LEU A 199 26.97 11.86 -15.78
N PRO A 200 27.58 13.04 -15.99
CA PRO A 200 28.86 13.11 -16.66
C PRO A 200 29.91 12.34 -15.84
N SER A 201 30.47 11.30 -16.45
CA SER A 201 31.63 10.54 -16.00
C SER A 201 32.87 11.45 -15.97
N THR A 202 32.91 12.38 -15.02
CA THR A 202 34.08 13.22 -14.75
C THR A 202 34.58 12.89 -13.35
N CYS A 203 35.24 11.73 -13.24
CA CYS A 203 36.29 11.44 -12.25
C CYS A 203 36.84 10.02 -12.49
N ARG A 204 37.59 9.85 -13.58
CA ARG A 204 38.57 8.75 -13.69
C ARG A 204 39.79 9.25 -14.45
N THR A 205 40.55 10.09 -13.78
CA THR A 205 41.95 10.37 -14.11
C THR A 205 42.67 10.61 -12.78
N TYR A 206 43.90 10.09 -12.65
CA TYR A 206 44.70 9.92 -11.41
C TYR A 206 44.22 8.70 -10.57
N GLN A 207 44.95 7.60 -10.44
CA GLN A 207 46.40 7.44 -10.26
C GLN A 207 46.92 6.15 -10.93
N HIS A 208 47.74 6.31 -11.98
CA HIS A 208 48.79 5.36 -12.34
C HIS A 208 50.12 6.05 -12.02
N ALA A 209 50.58 5.94 -10.78
CA ALA A 209 51.93 6.32 -10.36
C ALA A 209 52.24 5.77 -8.96
N ALA A 210 52.46 4.46 -8.85
CA ALA A 210 53.20 3.85 -7.73
C ALA A 210 53.72 2.47 -8.17
N ARG A 211 54.71 2.48 -9.06
CA ARG A 211 55.67 1.39 -9.22
C ARG A 211 57.04 2.03 -9.43
N ARG A 212 57.74 2.29 -8.33
CA ARG A 212 59.18 2.14 -8.17
C ARG A 212 59.45 1.87 -6.70
#